data_AF-A0A143XB39-F1
#
_entry.id   AF-A0A143XB39-F1
#
_cell.length_a   1.000
_cell.length_b   1.000
_cell.length_c   1.000
_cell.angle_alpha   90.00
_cell.angle_beta   90.00
_cell.angle_gamma   90.00
#
_symmetry.space_group_name_H-M   'P 1'
#
loop_
_entity.id
_entity.type
_entity.pdbx_description
1 polymer ?
#
loop_
_entity_poly.entity_id
_entity_poly.type
_entity_poly.pdbx_seq_one_letter_code
_entity_poly.pdbx_strand_id
1 'polypeptide(L)'
;MGKALKTLLALAVIAAVAGAGAFALSERGMLPGALSDAAEEAKATATNAALDMSGLKDRVRDTLEANRDGIAQATGLSGAEFDAAIDGLAIDSWKAAPLPADAQPAATYDGAFAGVEGAVTTYDDPGYVTVEAYGQTVTFQVPESAQAYLPYLASAQ
;
A
#
# COMPACT_ATOMS: atom_id res chain seq x y z
N MET A 1 -11.50 10.51 -17.38
CA MET A 1 -10.48 10.35 -16.31
C MET A 1 -9.18 9.88 -16.95
N GLY A 2 -8.21 10.79 -17.10
CA GLY A 2 -6.97 10.52 -17.85
C GLY A 2 -6.13 9.43 -17.18
N LYS A 3 -5.44 8.60 -17.95
CA LYS A 3 -4.56 7.54 -17.40
C LYS A 3 -3.51 8.11 -16.43
N ALA A 4 -3.02 9.33 -16.70
CA ALA A 4 -2.09 10.07 -15.84
C ALA A 4 -2.65 10.40 -14.43
N LEU A 5 -3.96 10.60 -14.33
CA LEU A 5 -4.65 10.85 -13.07
C LEU A 5 -4.61 9.62 -12.15
N LYS A 6 -5.05 8.48 -12.69
CA LYS A 6 -5.12 7.24 -11.91
C LYS A 6 -3.72 6.70 -11.57
N THR A 7 -2.72 7.11 -12.35
CA THR A 7 -1.28 6.88 -12.12
C THR A 7 -0.72 7.61 -10.92
N LEU A 8 -0.89 8.92 -10.84
CA LEU A 8 -0.37 9.70 -9.72
C LEU A 8 -1.04 9.33 -8.39
N LEU A 9 -2.30 8.94 -8.43
CA LEU A 9 -3.04 8.46 -7.26
C LEU A 9 -2.59 7.06 -6.83
N ALA A 10 -2.38 6.14 -7.78
CA ALA A 10 -1.81 4.82 -7.50
C ALA A 10 -0.40 4.88 -6.90
N LEU A 11 0.44 5.80 -7.41
CA LEU A 11 1.74 6.16 -6.86
C LEU A 11 1.68 6.57 -5.39
N ALA A 12 0.72 7.44 -5.07
CA ALA A 12 0.56 7.95 -3.72
C ALA A 12 0.03 6.87 -2.76
N VAL A 13 -0.75 5.91 -3.26
CA VAL A 13 -1.18 4.69 -2.54
C VAL A 13 -0.01 3.76 -2.27
N ILE A 14 0.86 3.54 -3.26
CA ILE A 14 2.08 2.73 -3.05
C ILE A 14 2.92 3.34 -1.95
N ALA A 15 3.21 4.65 -2.05
CA ALA A 15 4.03 5.36 -1.08
C ALA A 15 3.45 5.26 0.35
N ALA A 16 2.12 5.31 0.43
CA ALA A 16 1.38 5.14 1.66
C ALA A 16 1.43 3.72 2.25
N VAL A 17 1.19 2.68 1.43
CA VAL A 17 1.20 1.27 1.87
C VAL A 17 2.64 0.77 2.12
N ALA A 18 3.62 1.28 1.36
CA ALA A 18 5.05 1.00 1.55
C ALA A 18 5.62 1.67 2.81
N GLY A 19 5.30 2.95 3.03
CA GLY A 19 5.61 3.63 4.29
C GLY A 19 4.91 2.96 5.49
N ALA A 20 3.76 2.34 5.25
CA ALA A 20 2.99 1.64 6.27
C ALA A 20 3.56 0.28 6.69
N GLY A 21 3.96 -0.55 5.74
CA GLY A 21 4.63 -1.83 6.04
C GLY A 21 5.94 -1.66 6.80
N ALA A 22 6.65 -0.56 6.52
CA ALA A 22 7.93 -0.20 7.10
C ALA A 22 7.84 0.30 8.56
N PHE A 23 6.84 1.13 8.89
CA PHE A 23 6.74 1.75 10.22
C PHE A 23 6.16 0.80 11.28
N ALA A 24 5.30 -0.15 10.91
CA ALA A 24 4.59 -1.01 11.86
C ALA A 24 5.47 -2.06 12.57
N LEU A 25 6.64 -2.39 12.02
CA LEU A 25 7.48 -3.49 12.52
C LEU A 25 8.87 -3.05 13.02
N SER A 26 9.37 -1.87 12.65
CA SER A 26 10.66 -1.38 13.17
C SER A 26 10.61 -0.96 14.64
N GLU A 27 9.46 -0.56 15.20
CA GLU A 27 9.35 -0.15 16.61
C GLU A 27 9.07 -1.29 17.60
N ARG A 28 8.80 -2.51 17.13
CA ARG A 28 8.64 -3.69 17.99
C ARG A 28 9.42 -4.87 17.43
N GLY A 29 10.59 -5.12 18.02
CA GLY A 29 11.41 -6.32 17.78
C GLY A 29 10.71 -7.63 18.18
N MET A 30 9.69 -8.02 17.44
CA MET A 30 8.98 -9.29 17.52
C MET A 30 8.91 -9.83 16.08
N LEU A 31 9.45 -10.97 15.65
CA LEU A 31 10.11 -12.12 16.26
C LEU A 31 10.88 -12.85 15.13
N PRO A 32 11.92 -13.65 15.43
CA PRO A 32 12.47 -14.64 14.51
C PRO A 32 11.64 -15.95 14.51
N GLY A 33 11.30 -16.45 13.31
CA GLY A 33 11.25 -17.90 12.99
C GLY A 33 9.97 -18.73 13.20
N ALA A 34 9.47 -19.26 12.06
CA ALA A 34 8.86 -20.57 11.80
C ALA A 34 7.41 -20.90 12.26
N LEU A 35 6.50 -21.03 11.27
CA LEU A 35 5.55 -22.14 10.99
C LEU A 35 4.53 -21.69 9.91
N SER A 36 4.69 -22.15 8.68
CA SER A 36 4.41 -21.40 7.43
C SER A 36 2.98 -20.89 7.13
N ASP A 37 1.91 -21.37 7.79
CA ASP A 37 0.55 -20.84 7.59
C ASP A 37 0.00 -20.19 8.87
N ALA A 38 0.07 -20.91 10.00
CA ALA A 38 -0.35 -20.38 11.30
C ALA A 38 0.52 -19.19 11.76
N ALA A 39 1.80 -19.15 11.37
CA ALA A 39 2.67 -18.00 11.64
C ALA A 39 2.35 -16.81 10.72
N GLU A 40 1.94 -17.04 9.47
CA GLU A 40 1.55 -15.96 8.57
C GLU A 40 0.20 -15.35 8.98
N GLU A 41 -0.77 -16.16 9.43
CA GLU A 41 -2.01 -15.66 10.02
C GLU A 41 -1.77 -14.89 11.33
N ALA A 42 -0.89 -15.40 12.19
CA ALA A 42 -0.49 -14.71 13.42
C ALA A 42 0.25 -13.40 13.12
N LYS A 43 1.16 -13.40 12.14
CA LYS A 43 1.87 -12.22 11.65
C LYS A 43 0.91 -11.19 11.05
N ALA A 44 -0.05 -11.62 10.22
CA ALA A 44 -1.07 -10.75 9.67
C ALA A 44 -1.92 -10.10 10.77
N THR A 45 -2.32 -10.89 11.79
CA THR A 45 -3.07 -10.39 12.94
C THR A 45 -2.27 -9.36 13.74
N ALA A 46 -1.00 -9.65 14.05
CA ALA A 46 -0.12 -8.73 14.77
C ALA A 46 0.15 -7.46 13.96
N THR A 47 0.37 -7.60 12.65
CA THR A 47 0.58 -6.47 11.73
C THR A 47 -0.66 -5.59 11.67
N ASN A 48 -1.86 -6.16 11.54
CA ASN A 48 -3.11 -5.40 11.55
C ASN A 48 -3.31 -4.65 12.88
N ALA A 49 -3.02 -5.27 14.02
CA ALA A 49 -3.08 -4.60 15.31
C ALA A 49 -2.08 -3.42 15.38
N ALA A 50 -0.88 -3.57 14.81
CA ALA A 50 0.10 -2.50 14.73
C ALA A 50 -0.32 -1.38 13.77
N LEU A 51 -0.92 -1.70 12.61
CA LEU A 51 -1.47 -0.72 11.67
C LEU A 51 -2.56 0.13 12.32
N ASP A 52 -3.47 -0.51 13.06
CA ASP A 52 -4.59 0.18 13.71
C ASP A 52 -4.14 1.04 14.91
N MET A 53 -3.04 0.69 15.59
CA MET A 53 -2.50 1.48 16.72
C MET A 53 -1.51 2.58 16.30
N SER A 54 -0.84 2.43 15.16
CA SER A 54 0.27 3.30 14.76
C SER A 54 -0.16 4.67 14.22
N GLY A 55 -1.46 4.90 13.97
CA GLY A 55 -1.96 6.12 13.32
C GLY A 55 -1.49 6.26 11.87
N LEU A 56 -1.04 5.16 11.29
CA LEU A 56 -0.38 5.14 9.99
C LEU A 56 -1.35 5.34 8.83
N LYS A 57 -2.55 4.77 8.93
CA LYS A 57 -3.67 5.02 8.01
C LYS A 57 -4.04 6.51 7.97
N ASP A 58 -4.02 7.16 9.12
CA ASP A 58 -4.25 8.62 9.22
C ASP A 58 -3.09 9.40 8.61
N ARG A 59 -1.84 9.07 8.93
CA ARG A 59 -0.65 9.73 8.33
C ARG A 59 -0.61 9.60 6.81
N VAL A 60 -1.03 8.46 6.28
CA VAL A 60 -1.19 8.24 4.85
C VAL A 60 -2.19 9.23 4.26
N ARG A 61 -3.38 9.35 4.87
CA ARG A 61 -4.42 10.29 4.45
C ARG A 61 -3.93 11.74 4.52
N ASP A 62 -3.33 12.13 5.64
CA ASP A 62 -2.77 13.46 5.87
C ASP A 62 -1.70 13.81 4.81
N THR A 63 -0.84 12.84 4.46
CA THR A 63 0.19 13.03 3.43
C THR A 63 -0.43 13.26 2.06
N LEU A 64 -1.48 12.51 1.72
CA LEU A 64 -2.19 12.68 0.45
C LEU A 64 -2.85 14.06 0.40
N GLU A 65 -3.56 14.45 1.47
CA GLU A 65 -4.23 15.75 1.58
C GLU A 65 -3.24 16.92 1.57
N ALA A 66 -2.10 16.80 2.26
CA ALA A 66 -1.05 17.82 2.25
C ALA A 66 -0.43 18.05 0.87
N ASN A 67 -0.47 17.03 0.00
CA ASN A 67 0.04 17.10 -1.38
C ASN A 67 -1.06 17.39 -2.41
N ARG A 68 -2.30 17.67 -1.98
CA ARG A 68 -3.46 17.87 -2.86
C ARG A 68 -3.20 18.90 -3.95
N ASP A 69 -2.63 20.06 -3.63
CA ASP A 69 -2.39 21.12 -4.60
C ASP A 69 -1.31 20.75 -5.64
N GLY A 70 -0.30 19.98 -5.22
CA GLY A 70 0.74 19.47 -6.11
C GLY A 70 0.17 18.40 -7.05
N ILE A 71 -0.65 17.49 -6.52
CA ILE A 71 -1.35 16.47 -7.30
C ILE A 71 -2.33 17.14 -8.27
N ALA A 72 -3.13 18.11 -7.83
CA ALA A 72 -4.08 18.84 -8.67
C ALA A 72 -3.37 19.58 -9.82
N GLN A 73 -2.23 20.24 -9.56
CA GLN A 73 -1.44 20.90 -10.60
C GLN A 73 -0.85 19.91 -11.61
N ALA A 74 -0.34 18.76 -11.15
CA ALA A 74 0.26 17.76 -12.02
C ALA A 74 -0.76 16.98 -12.86
N THR A 75 -1.97 16.80 -12.33
CA THR A 75 -3.01 15.95 -12.93
C THR A 75 -4.13 16.73 -13.61
N GLY A 76 -4.29 18.02 -13.29
CA GLY A 76 -5.45 18.82 -13.66
C GLY A 76 -6.73 18.44 -12.90
N LEU A 77 -6.63 17.74 -11.77
CA LEU A 77 -7.79 17.32 -10.98
C LEU A 77 -8.55 18.48 -10.36
N SER A 78 -9.87 18.34 -10.36
CA SER A 78 -10.70 19.05 -9.40
C SER A 78 -10.55 18.47 -7.99
N GLY A 79 -10.80 19.28 -6.97
CA GLY A 79 -10.81 18.80 -5.58
C GLY A 79 -11.77 17.63 -5.35
N ALA A 80 -12.94 17.64 -5.99
CA ALA A 80 -13.93 16.57 -5.86
C ALA A 80 -13.45 15.23 -6.46
N GLU A 81 -12.71 15.26 -7.57
CA GLU A 81 -12.11 14.05 -8.15
C GLU A 81 -10.94 13.53 -7.32
N PHE A 82 -10.18 14.42 -6.66
CA PHE A 82 -9.18 14.01 -5.68
C PHE A 82 -9.84 13.34 -4.47
N ASP A 83 -10.88 13.93 -3.89
CA ASP A 83 -11.56 13.37 -2.72
C ASP A 83 -12.18 12.00 -3.05
N ALA A 84 -12.85 11.88 -4.21
CA ALA A 84 -13.39 10.61 -4.68
C ALA A 84 -12.31 9.55 -4.93
N ALA A 85 -11.10 9.97 -5.33
CA ALA A 85 -9.99 9.06 -5.46
C ALA A 85 -9.54 8.54 -4.09
N ILE A 86 -9.32 9.42 -3.11
CA ILE A 86 -8.94 9.07 -1.73
C ILE A 86 -9.95 8.09 -1.12
N ASP A 87 -11.24 8.36 -1.28
CA ASP A 87 -12.30 7.46 -0.84
C ASP A 87 -12.23 6.10 -1.54
N GLY A 88 -11.98 6.09 -2.86
CA GLY A 88 -11.80 4.88 -3.64
C GLY A 88 -10.60 4.03 -3.22
N LEU A 89 -9.57 4.63 -2.63
CA LEU A 89 -8.44 3.90 -2.06
C LEU A 89 -8.83 3.07 -0.85
N ALA A 90 -9.92 3.46 -0.17
CA ALA A 90 -10.43 2.78 1.02
C ALA A 90 -9.32 2.47 2.05
N ILE A 91 -8.47 3.46 2.36
CA ILE A 91 -7.26 3.34 3.20
C ILE A 91 -7.54 2.55 4.50
N ASP A 92 -8.69 2.79 5.13
CA ASP A 92 -9.06 2.15 6.40
C ASP A 92 -9.33 0.64 6.27
N SER A 93 -9.68 0.19 5.07
CA SER A 93 -10.05 -1.19 4.76
C SER A 93 -8.86 -2.08 4.39
N TRP A 94 -7.67 -1.50 4.18
CA TRP A 94 -6.46 -2.26 3.92
C TRP A 94 -6.04 -3.06 5.16
N LYS A 95 -5.68 -4.32 4.93
CA LYS A 95 -5.28 -5.25 5.99
C LYS A 95 -4.16 -6.15 5.51
N ALA A 96 -3.22 -6.44 6.40
CA ALA A 96 -2.26 -7.53 6.20
C ALA A 96 -3.02 -8.87 6.13
N ALA A 97 -2.60 -9.73 5.22
CA ALA A 97 -3.15 -11.07 5.04
C ALA A 97 -2.06 -12.02 4.53
N PRO A 98 -2.15 -13.34 4.81
CA PRO A 98 -1.31 -14.32 4.14
C PRO A 98 -1.50 -14.24 2.62
N LEU A 99 -0.42 -14.42 1.87
CA LEU A 99 -0.50 -14.55 0.42
C LEU A 99 -1.09 -15.93 0.08
N PRO A 100 -2.10 -16.02 -0.81
CA PRO A 100 -2.59 -17.31 -1.29
C PRO A 100 -1.48 -18.12 -1.96
N ALA A 101 -1.45 -19.44 -1.73
CA ALA A 101 -0.38 -20.32 -2.23
C ALA A 101 -0.31 -20.39 -3.76
N ASP A 102 -1.40 -20.08 -4.46
CA ASP A 102 -1.52 -20.07 -5.91
C ASP A 102 -1.30 -18.67 -6.53
N ALA A 103 -1.06 -17.64 -5.71
CA ALA A 103 -0.86 -16.27 -6.18
C ALA A 103 0.33 -16.19 -7.15
N GLN A 104 0.06 -15.71 -8.37
CA GLN A 104 1.07 -15.53 -9.41
C GLN A 104 1.51 -14.08 -9.47
N PRO A 105 2.81 -13.77 -9.29
CA PRO A 105 3.29 -12.39 -9.39
C PRO A 105 3.17 -11.90 -10.84
N ALA A 106 2.57 -10.72 -11.01
CA ALA A 106 2.40 -10.07 -12.30
C ALA A 106 3.52 -9.07 -12.61
N ALA A 107 3.89 -8.25 -11.63
CA ALA A 107 4.91 -7.22 -11.76
C ALA A 107 5.44 -6.76 -10.40
N THR A 108 6.68 -6.31 -10.35
CA THR A 108 7.32 -5.68 -9.18
C THR A 108 7.78 -4.27 -9.55
N TYR A 109 7.54 -3.33 -8.66
CA TYR A 109 7.87 -1.91 -8.81
C TYR A 109 8.73 -1.47 -7.64
N ASP A 110 9.95 -1.03 -7.92
CA ASP A 110 10.85 -0.46 -6.93
C ASP A 110 10.51 1.02 -6.69
N GLY A 111 10.67 1.48 -5.45
CA GLY A 111 10.42 2.85 -5.06
C GLY A 111 11.14 3.25 -3.79
N ALA A 112 11.17 4.56 -3.53
CA ALA A 112 11.68 5.10 -2.28
C ALA A 112 10.70 6.11 -1.68
N PHE A 113 10.37 5.94 -0.41
CA PHE A 113 9.53 6.89 0.33
C PHE A 113 10.21 7.30 1.63
N ALA A 114 10.29 8.61 1.90
CA ALA A 114 10.95 9.15 3.09
C ALA A 114 12.38 8.64 3.33
N GLY A 115 13.13 8.35 2.25
CA GLY A 115 14.50 7.81 2.32
C GLY A 115 14.58 6.30 2.56
N VAL A 116 13.45 5.59 2.51
CA VAL A 116 13.34 4.13 2.65
C VAL A 116 13.12 3.52 1.27
N GLU A 117 14.03 2.64 0.86
CA GLU A 117 13.86 1.82 -0.33
C GLU A 117 12.87 0.68 -0.05
N GLY A 118 12.00 0.41 -1.01
CA GLY A 118 11.08 -0.70 -0.97
C GLY A 118 10.60 -1.10 -2.34
N ALA A 119 9.96 -2.26 -2.41
CA ALA A 119 9.39 -2.81 -3.63
C ALA A 119 7.92 -3.20 -3.39
N VAL A 120 7.09 -3.02 -4.41
CA VAL A 120 5.70 -3.49 -4.42
C VAL A 120 5.52 -4.51 -5.52
N THR A 121 5.11 -5.72 -5.15
CA THR A 121 4.74 -6.79 -6.08
C THR A 121 3.22 -6.86 -6.18
N THR A 122 2.72 -6.74 -7.42
CA THR A 122 1.33 -7.02 -7.79
C THR A 122 1.19 -8.44 -8.30
N TYR A 123 0.00 -9.01 -8.16
CA TYR A 123 -0.34 -10.36 -8.59
C TYR A 123 -1.38 -10.35 -9.72
N ASP A 124 -1.53 -11.47 -10.42
CA ASP A 124 -2.60 -11.65 -11.41
C ASP A 124 -3.99 -11.48 -10.79
N ASP A 125 -4.13 -11.87 -9.52
CA ASP A 125 -5.26 -11.49 -8.67
C ASP A 125 -4.99 -10.10 -8.07
N PRO A 126 -5.74 -9.05 -8.48
CA PRO A 126 -5.57 -7.71 -7.94
C PRO A 126 -6.03 -7.58 -6.48
N GLY A 127 -6.62 -8.62 -5.89
CA GLY A 127 -6.99 -8.68 -4.47
C GLY A 127 -5.81 -8.70 -3.51
N TYR A 128 -4.58 -8.83 -3.99
CA TYR A 128 -3.37 -8.88 -3.18
C TYR A 128 -2.24 -8.02 -3.74
N VAL A 129 -1.45 -7.46 -2.83
CA VAL A 129 -0.13 -6.89 -3.12
C VAL A 129 0.84 -7.25 -2.02
N THR A 130 2.11 -7.35 -2.36
CA THR A 130 3.18 -7.59 -1.39
C THR A 130 4.14 -6.43 -1.40
N VAL A 131 4.41 -5.91 -0.21
CA VAL A 131 5.36 -4.82 0.02
C VAL A 131 6.60 -5.39 0.68
N GLU A 132 7.76 -5.07 0.12
CA GLU A 132 9.05 -5.30 0.74
C GLU A 132 9.69 -3.96 1.12
N ALA A 133 10.05 -3.79 2.39
CA ALA A 133 10.79 -2.62 2.88
C ALA A 133 11.55 -3.00 4.16
N TYR A 134 12.73 -2.40 4.40
CA TYR A 134 13.58 -2.72 5.56
C TYR A 134 13.88 -4.23 5.75
N GLY A 135 13.97 -4.99 4.65
CA GLY A 135 14.14 -6.45 4.68
C GLY A 135 12.95 -7.20 5.29
N GLN A 136 11.78 -6.56 5.38
CA GLN A 136 10.52 -7.16 5.79
C GLN A 136 9.58 -7.26 4.59
N THR A 137 8.84 -8.36 4.53
CA THR A 137 7.85 -8.61 3.48
C THR A 137 6.47 -8.72 4.11
N VAL A 138 5.53 -7.90 3.67
CA VAL A 138 4.14 -7.87 4.15
C VAL A 138 3.19 -7.94 2.95
N THR A 139 2.29 -8.91 2.97
CA THR A 139 1.21 -9.01 2.00
C THR A 139 -0.04 -8.33 2.55
N PHE A 140 -0.69 -7.55 1.70
CA PHE A 140 -1.93 -6.86 2.01
C PHE A 140 -3.05 -7.36 1.11
N GLN A 141 -4.23 -7.49 1.70
CA GLN A 141 -5.48 -7.62 0.96
C GLN A 141 -5.93 -6.24 0.49
N VAL A 142 -6.15 -6.13 -0.82
CA VAL A 142 -6.53 -4.91 -1.52
C VAL A 142 -8.05 -4.78 -1.52
N PRO A 143 -8.63 -3.69 -0.97
CA PRO A 143 -10.06 -3.42 -1.09
C PRO A 143 -10.48 -3.37 -2.56
N GLU A 144 -11.65 -3.91 -2.90
CA GLU A 144 -12.14 -3.97 -4.29
C GLU A 144 -12.12 -2.61 -5.00
N SER A 145 -12.50 -1.53 -4.29
CA SER A 145 -12.45 -0.17 -4.81
C SER A 145 -11.03 0.31 -5.15
N ALA A 146 -10.03 -0.23 -4.46
CA ALA A 146 -8.63 0.14 -4.59
C ALA A 146 -7.89 -0.68 -5.69
N GLN A 147 -8.43 -1.83 -6.08
CA GLN A 147 -7.85 -2.71 -7.11
C GLN A 147 -7.71 -2.01 -8.46
N ALA A 148 -8.66 -1.12 -8.78
CA ALA A 148 -8.65 -0.34 -10.01
C ALA A 148 -7.41 0.57 -10.13
N TYR A 149 -6.68 0.84 -9.05
CA TYR A 149 -5.50 1.70 -9.05
C TYR A 149 -4.19 0.92 -9.29
N LEU A 150 -4.15 -0.39 -9.05
CA LEU A 150 -2.92 -1.20 -9.21
C LEU A 150 -2.30 -1.15 -10.62
N PRO A 151 -3.06 -1.18 -11.73
CA PRO A 151 -2.44 -1.14 -13.07
C PRO A 151 -1.63 0.13 -13.34
N TYR A 152 -1.81 1.18 -12.54
CA TYR A 152 -1.08 2.43 -12.72
C TYR A 152 0.20 2.53 -11.88
N LEU A 153 0.53 1.50 -11.08
CA LEU A 153 1.85 1.36 -10.45
C LEU A 153 2.96 1.32 -11.52
N ALA A 154 2.70 0.77 -12.71
CA ALA A 154 3.71 0.69 -13.78
C ALA A 154 4.18 2.05 -14.30
N SER A 155 3.33 3.06 -14.20
CA SER A 155 3.58 4.42 -14.62
C SER A 155 4.11 5.31 -13.49
N ALA A 156 4.42 4.70 -12.34
CA ALA A 156 5.04 5.29 -11.16
C ALA A 156 6.56 5.48 -11.25
N GLN A 157 7.17 4.82 -12.24
CA GLN A 157 8.61 4.64 -12.37
C GLN A 157 9.29 5.79 -13.11
#